data_AF-A0A538CP93-F1
#
_entry.id   AF-A0A538CP93-F1
#
_cell.length_a   1.000
_cell.length_b   1.000
_cell.length_c   1.000
_cell.angle_alpha   90.00
_cell.angle_beta   90.00
_cell.angle_gamma   90.00
#
_symmetry.space_group_name_H-M   'P 1'
#
loop_
_entity.id
_entity.type
_entity.pdbx_description
1 polymer ?
#
loop_
_entity_poly.entity_id
_entity_poly.type
_entity_poly.pdbx_seq_one_letter_code
_entity_poly.pdbx_strand_id
1 'polypeptide(L)'
;MTAYRTVHGIVYARGTVHGKKVAFVSARSTYFHEADSAIGFFDLNDPTKVHDPESFREAVGGINFLFNWGYIDSDHIAYQLSGWMPQRATRTSPDFPVLGTGAFDWQGFDPDLHTETTVPLDRRPHAVDQKYLVSWNNKQAPGWAAADDKFSYGPIFRSQMIERRVQAAIKGSRKATIEQLVQAMEEPASQDLRAWSLMAILRKALGRPKDQTLRDAIALLTNWARSGAHRRDLNKDGKDEDEQAIALFDTWYPLLLKAQFGRALGGPAYDALSTVLRPASVLPGDDPSAPDYDDGWWGFVSKDLRDLFARRGVRGRWSRVYCGRGSRSRCRAALQSSLREALATVDPVTLYGRGDCTDDPDAQCFDRNRSTTAGAISVPPAPFQNRPTFQQTVEVTQHLPR
;
A
#
# COMPACT_ATOMS: atom_id res chain seq x y z
N MET A 1 -12.75 19.81 -28.62
CA MET A 1 -11.53 19.23 -28.03
C MET A 1 -11.01 18.18 -29.00
N THR A 2 -9.69 18.09 -29.21
CA THR A 2 -9.08 17.10 -30.13
C THR A 2 -8.15 16.20 -29.34
N ALA A 3 -8.37 14.89 -29.40
CA ALA A 3 -7.46 13.88 -28.86
C ALA A 3 -6.59 13.31 -29.98
N TYR A 4 -5.31 13.05 -29.69
CA TYR A 4 -4.36 12.47 -30.63
C TYR A 4 -4.02 11.04 -30.20
N ARG A 5 -3.91 10.14 -31.17
CA ARG A 5 -3.61 8.72 -30.97
C ARG A 5 -2.43 8.32 -31.85
N THR A 6 -1.50 7.53 -31.31
CA THR A 6 -0.47 6.78 -32.05
C THR A 6 -0.83 5.30 -32.07
N VAL A 7 -0.03 4.47 -32.73
CA VAL A 7 -0.19 3.00 -32.66
C VAL A 7 -0.10 2.45 -31.23
N HIS A 8 0.53 3.19 -30.31
CA HIS A 8 0.70 2.78 -28.90
C HIS A 8 -0.41 3.30 -27.97
N GLY A 9 -1.35 4.11 -28.44
CA GLY A 9 -2.45 4.63 -27.64
C GLY A 9 -2.63 6.15 -27.67
N ILE A 10 -3.30 6.70 -26.66
CA ILE A 10 -3.67 8.12 -26.58
C ILE A 10 -2.51 8.96 -26.04
N VAL A 11 -2.23 10.08 -26.70
CA VAL A 11 -1.24 11.06 -26.26
C VAL A 11 -1.78 11.81 -25.04
N TYR A 12 -1.10 11.69 -23.89
CA TYR A 12 -1.49 12.36 -22.64
C TYR A 12 -0.61 13.57 -22.31
N ALA A 13 0.61 13.64 -22.85
CA ALA A 13 1.51 14.78 -22.65
C ALA A 13 2.43 14.99 -23.86
N ARG A 14 3.04 16.17 -23.92
CA ARG A 14 4.07 16.53 -24.92
C ARG A 14 5.23 17.20 -24.20
N GLY A 15 6.44 17.00 -24.70
CA GLY A 15 7.65 17.58 -24.10
C GLY A 15 8.82 17.57 -25.07
N THR A 16 10.02 17.68 -24.51
CA THR A 16 11.27 17.59 -25.28
C THR A 16 12.25 16.62 -24.63
N VAL A 17 12.96 15.84 -25.45
CA VAL A 17 14.06 14.98 -25.04
C VAL A 17 15.26 15.34 -25.92
N HIS A 18 16.35 15.80 -25.29
CA HIS A 18 17.53 16.34 -25.98
C HIS A 18 17.19 17.38 -27.07
N GLY A 19 16.25 18.28 -26.77
CA GLY A 19 15.79 19.32 -27.69
C GLY A 19 14.82 18.86 -28.78
N LYS A 20 14.58 17.55 -28.93
CA LYS A 20 13.59 17.01 -29.88
C LYS A 20 12.21 16.96 -29.25
N LYS A 21 11.19 17.42 -29.97
CA LYS A 21 9.79 17.31 -29.52
C LYS A 21 9.39 15.85 -29.46
N VAL A 22 8.78 15.46 -28.35
CA VAL A 22 8.22 14.12 -28.13
C VAL A 22 6.79 14.21 -27.64
N ALA A 23 6.01 13.17 -27.90
CA ALA A 23 4.70 12.95 -27.30
C ALA A 23 4.81 11.75 -26.36
N PHE A 24 4.20 11.85 -25.17
CA PHE A 24 4.09 10.75 -24.23
C PHE A 24 2.73 10.08 -24.40
N VAL A 25 2.74 8.76 -24.45
CA VAL A 25 1.59 7.91 -24.75
C VAL A 25 1.48 6.85 -23.65
N SER A 26 0.26 6.55 -23.24
CA SER A 26 -0.02 5.43 -22.33
C SER A 26 -0.43 4.21 -23.14
N ALA A 27 0.44 3.21 -23.20
CA ALA A 27 0.15 1.90 -23.80
C ALA A 27 -0.51 1.01 -22.75
N ARG A 28 -1.74 0.57 -23.02
CA ARG A 28 -2.51 -0.35 -22.16
C ARG A 28 -2.61 -1.68 -22.88
N SER A 29 -2.24 -2.78 -22.21
CA SER A 29 -2.35 -4.13 -22.77
C SER A 29 -3.79 -4.49 -23.15
N THR A 30 -4.77 -3.93 -22.44
CA THR A 30 -6.19 -4.21 -22.69
C THR A 30 -6.83 -3.26 -23.71
N TYR A 31 -6.07 -2.43 -24.42
CA TYR A 31 -6.65 -1.42 -25.31
C TYR A 31 -7.35 -2.07 -26.50
N PHE A 32 -8.61 -1.72 -26.76
CA PHE A 32 -9.52 -2.39 -27.73
C PHE A 32 -9.98 -3.80 -27.33
N HIS A 33 -9.56 -4.29 -26.16
CA HIS A 33 -9.89 -5.61 -25.65
C HIS A 33 -10.62 -5.54 -24.30
N GLU A 34 -11.21 -4.40 -23.96
CA GLU A 34 -11.86 -4.23 -22.66
C GLU A 34 -13.03 -5.22 -22.44
N ALA A 35 -13.71 -5.62 -23.51
CA ALA A 35 -14.82 -6.57 -23.47
C ALA A 35 -14.39 -8.03 -23.33
N ASP A 36 -13.13 -8.37 -23.65
CA ASP A 36 -12.66 -9.78 -23.71
C ASP A 36 -12.70 -10.46 -22.34
N SER A 37 -12.50 -9.69 -21.26
CA SER A 37 -12.64 -10.20 -19.89
C SER A 37 -14.03 -10.77 -19.58
N ALA A 38 -15.06 -10.42 -20.35
CA ALA A 38 -16.41 -10.96 -20.18
C ALA A 38 -16.43 -12.49 -20.23
N ILE A 39 -15.57 -13.12 -21.05
CA ILE A 39 -15.49 -14.58 -21.15
C ILE A 39 -15.12 -15.19 -19.80
N GLY A 40 -14.01 -14.73 -19.19
CA GLY A 40 -13.59 -15.22 -17.89
C GLY A 40 -14.61 -14.91 -16.78
N PHE A 41 -15.27 -13.74 -16.83
CA PHE A 41 -16.34 -13.42 -15.88
C PHE A 41 -17.56 -14.35 -16.03
N PHE A 42 -17.96 -14.71 -17.26
CA PHE A 42 -19.04 -15.67 -17.47
C PHE A 42 -18.68 -17.05 -16.94
N ASP A 43 -17.48 -17.55 -17.24
CA ASP A 43 -17.02 -18.85 -16.76
C ASP A 43 -16.96 -18.90 -15.21
N LEU A 44 -16.50 -17.82 -14.56
CA LEU A 44 -16.50 -17.72 -13.08
C LEU A 44 -17.90 -17.79 -12.45
N ASN A 45 -18.94 -17.42 -13.19
CA ASN A 45 -20.33 -17.47 -12.73
C ASN A 45 -21.08 -18.73 -13.19
N ASP A 46 -20.44 -19.59 -13.97
CA ASP A 46 -21.03 -20.84 -14.46
C ASP A 46 -20.54 -22.01 -13.59
N PRO A 47 -21.40 -22.60 -12.75
CA PRO A 47 -21.01 -23.73 -11.92
C PRO A 47 -20.64 -24.95 -12.76
N THR A 48 -21.03 -25.08 -14.03
CA THR A 48 -20.58 -26.18 -14.89
C THR A 48 -19.14 -26.00 -15.37
N LYS A 49 -18.61 -24.77 -15.33
CA LYS A 49 -17.24 -24.43 -15.70
C LYS A 49 -16.29 -24.52 -14.52
N VAL A 50 -16.59 -23.86 -13.41
CA VAL A 50 -15.69 -23.82 -12.25
C VAL A 50 -16.11 -24.83 -11.19
N HIS A 51 -15.33 -25.88 -10.99
CA HIS A 51 -15.54 -26.95 -9.98
C HIS A 51 -14.48 -27.06 -8.91
N ASP A 52 -13.28 -26.63 -9.24
CA ASP A 52 -12.09 -26.98 -8.53
C ASP A 52 -11.06 -25.85 -8.76
N PRO A 53 -9.91 -25.89 -8.05
CA PRO A 53 -8.87 -24.89 -8.24
C PRO A 53 -8.37 -24.76 -9.69
N GLU A 54 -8.35 -25.83 -10.48
CA GLU A 54 -7.78 -25.77 -11.84
C GLU A 54 -8.72 -25.08 -12.82
N SER A 55 -9.99 -25.50 -12.86
CA SER A 55 -11.02 -24.85 -13.65
C SER A 55 -11.25 -23.38 -13.25
N PHE A 56 -11.10 -23.05 -11.96
CA PHE A 56 -11.05 -21.66 -11.51
C PHE A 56 -9.89 -20.88 -12.14
N ARG A 57 -8.67 -21.45 -12.15
CA ARG A 57 -7.49 -20.79 -12.73
C ARG A 57 -7.67 -20.57 -14.23
N GLU A 58 -8.23 -21.53 -14.95
CA GLU A 58 -8.55 -21.41 -16.37
C GLU A 58 -9.53 -20.26 -16.63
N ALA A 59 -10.64 -20.19 -15.88
CA ALA A 59 -11.62 -19.11 -15.98
C ALA A 59 -10.99 -17.74 -15.69
N VAL A 60 -10.18 -17.63 -14.64
CA VAL A 60 -9.41 -16.40 -14.32
C VAL A 60 -8.41 -16.06 -15.44
N GLY A 61 -7.88 -17.05 -16.14
CA GLY A 61 -7.02 -16.88 -17.31
C GLY A 61 -7.67 -16.11 -18.46
N GLY A 62 -9.00 -16.19 -18.57
CA GLY A 62 -9.81 -15.44 -19.54
C GLY A 62 -10.02 -13.95 -19.20
N ILE A 63 -9.52 -13.47 -18.06
CA ILE A 63 -9.64 -12.08 -17.63
C ILE A 63 -8.34 -11.33 -17.96
N ASN A 64 -8.42 -10.32 -18.82
CA ASN A 64 -7.27 -9.53 -19.27
C ASN A 64 -6.93 -8.32 -18.38
N PHE A 65 -7.83 -7.93 -17.48
CA PHE A 65 -7.52 -6.96 -16.43
C PHE A 65 -6.71 -7.59 -15.30
N LEU A 66 -5.85 -6.79 -14.67
CA LEU A 66 -4.96 -7.22 -13.61
C LEU A 66 -5.67 -7.21 -12.25
N PHE A 67 -6.17 -8.36 -11.80
CA PHE A 67 -6.85 -8.53 -10.52
C PHE A 67 -6.34 -9.75 -9.76
N ASN A 68 -6.37 -9.65 -8.43
CA ASN A 68 -6.12 -10.77 -7.54
C ASN A 68 -7.43 -11.54 -7.34
N TRP A 69 -7.47 -12.81 -7.75
CA TRP A 69 -8.65 -13.66 -7.59
C TRP A 69 -8.42 -14.72 -6.52
N GLY A 70 -9.38 -14.89 -5.62
CA GLY A 70 -9.40 -15.95 -4.62
C GLY A 70 -10.52 -16.95 -4.89
N TYR A 71 -10.29 -18.20 -4.52
CA TYR A 71 -11.22 -19.32 -4.62
C TYR A 71 -11.28 -20.05 -3.28
N ILE A 72 -12.48 -20.52 -2.93
CA ILE A 72 -12.72 -21.40 -1.80
C ILE A 72 -13.87 -22.36 -2.13
N ASP A 73 -13.67 -23.64 -1.85
CA ASP A 73 -14.73 -24.64 -1.75
C ASP A 73 -14.65 -25.35 -0.37
N SER A 74 -15.32 -26.49 -0.19
CA SER A 74 -15.31 -27.24 1.07
C SER A 74 -13.95 -27.84 1.45
N ASP A 75 -13.05 -27.99 0.49
CA ASP A 75 -11.83 -28.79 0.57
C ASP A 75 -10.58 -27.98 0.21
N HIS A 76 -10.72 -26.96 -0.64
CA HIS A 76 -9.64 -26.25 -1.29
C HIS A 76 -9.73 -24.73 -1.13
N ILE A 77 -8.56 -24.09 -1.10
CA ILE A 77 -8.43 -22.66 -1.36
C ILE A 77 -7.44 -22.43 -2.48
N ALA A 78 -7.69 -21.44 -3.33
CA ALA A 78 -6.75 -21.07 -4.37
C ALA A 78 -6.67 -19.57 -4.61
N TYR A 79 -5.58 -19.16 -5.25
CA TYR A 79 -5.32 -17.80 -5.70
C TYR A 79 -4.75 -17.83 -7.12
N GLN A 80 -5.19 -16.90 -7.96
CA GLN A 80 -4.66 -16.69 -9.31
C GLN A 80 -4.64 -15.19 -9.64
N LEU A 81 -3.51 -14.70 -10.16
CA LEU A 81 -3.43 -13.38 -10.77
C LEU A 81 -3.97 -13.44 -12.21
N SER A 82 -5.01 -12.65 -12.50
CA SER A 82 -5.48 -12.42 -13.88
C SER A 82 -4.64 -11.34 -14.58
N GLY A 83 -4.82 -11.20 -15.89
CA GLY A 83 -4.31 -10.05 -16.62
C GLY A 83 -3.59 -10.38 -17.91
N TRP A 84 -3.44 -9.38 -18.77
CA TRP A 84 -2.45 -9.36 -19.84
C TRP A 84 -1.24 -8.56 -19.38
N MET A 85 -0.17 -9.28 -19.03
CA MET A 85 1.13 -8.71 -18.67
C MET A 85 2.07 -8.88 -19.88
N PRO A 86 2.33 -7.80 -20.64
CA PRO A 86 3.17 -7.86 -21.82
C PRO A 86 4.59 -8.32 -21.50
N GLN A 87 5.14 -9.17 -22.35
CA GLN A 87 6.57 -9.44 -22.35
C GLN A 87 7.30 -8.23 -22.96
N ARG A 88 7.90 -7.40 -22.12
CA ARG A 88 8.63 -6.21 -22.57
C ARG A 88 9.85 -6.57 -23.43
N ALA A 89 10.24 -5.65 -24.31
CA ALA A 89 11.48 -5.77 -25.08
C ALA A 89 12.69 -5.89 -24.15
N THR A 90 13.66 -6.71 -24.53
CA THR A 90 14.93 -6.82 -23.78
C THR A 90 15.66 -5.47 -23.73
N ARG A 91 16.49 -5.25 -22.70
CA ARG A 91 17.26 -4.01 -22.51
C ARG A 91 16.39 -2.75 -22.31
N THR A 92 15.12 -2.92 -21.94
CA THR A 92 14.28 -1.83 -21.43
C THR A 92 14.22 -1.89 -19.89
N SER A 93 13.91 -0.75 -19.27
CA SER A 93 13.63 -0.66 -17.84
C SER A 93 12.16 -0.31 -17.63
N PRO A 94 11.44 -0.95 -16.70
CA PRO A 94 10.10 -0.53 -16.31
C PRO A 94 10.09 0.83 -15.60
N ASP A 95 11.22 1.30 -15.09
CA ASP A 95 11.30 2.55 -14.32
C ASP A 95 11.25 3.81 -15.20
N PHE A 96 11.30 3.67 -16.53
CA PHE A 96 11.35 4.79 -17.47
C PHE A 96 10.47 4.55 -18.70
N PRO A 97 9.91 5.62 -19.30
CA PRO A 97 9.29 5.53 -20.61
C PRO A 97 10.26 4.98 -21.67
N VAL A 98 9.73 4.17 -22.59
CA VAL A 98 10.49 3.63 -23.73
C VAL A 98 10.22 4.44 -25.01
N LEU A 99 11.16 4.39 -25.96
CA LEU A 99 10.98 5.05 -27.26
C LEU A 99 9.98 4.25 -28.10
N GLY A 100 8.86 4.88 -28.49
CA GLY A 100 7.83 4.30 -29.36
C GLY A 100 8.22 4.26 -30.84
N THR A 101 9.44 3.83 -31.17
CA THR A 101 9.96 3.73 -32.55
C THR A 101 9.83 2.32 -33.14
N GLY A 102 9.09 1.42 -32.51
CA GLY A 102 8.96 0.01 -32.92
C GLY A 102 10.02 -0.90 -32.31
N ALA A 103 11.29 -0.45 -32.25
CA ALA A 103 12.40 -1.27 -31.75
C ALA A 103 12.31 -1.70 -30.27
N PHE A 104 11.44 -1.05 -29.48
CA PHE A 104 11.24 -1.32 -28.06
C PHE A 104 9.79 -1.68 -27.74
N ASP A 105 8.98 -1.96 -28.76
CA ASP A 105 7.60 -2.39 -28.58
C ASP A 105 7.57 -3.74 -27.82
N TRP A 106 6.43 -4.06 -27.22
CA TRP A 106 6.27 -5.34 -26.54
C TRP A 106 6.49 -6.51 -27.51
N GLN A 107 6.97 -7.64 -26.99
CA GLN A 107 7.27 -8.80 -27.82
C GLN A 107 5.98 -9.29 -28.49
N GLY A 108 6.03 -9.46 -29.82
CA GLY A 108 4.87 -9.86 -30.61
C GLY A 108 3.75 -8.82 -30.66
N PHE A 109 4.05 -7.53 -30.41
CA PHE A 109 3.06 -6.47 -30.54
C PHE A 109 2.55 -6.36 -31.99
N ASP A 110 1.24 -6.49 -32.18
CA ASP A 110 0.54 -6.26 -33.44
C ASP A 110 -0.27 -4.96 -33.31
N PRO A 111 0.09 -3.89 -34.05
CA PRO A 111 -0.59 -2.60 -33.95
C PRO A 111 -1.97 -2.56 -34.63
N ASP A 112 -2.28 -3.50 -35.53
CA ASP A 112 -3.59 -3.58 -36.17
C ASP A 112 -4.57 -4.29 -35.24
N LEU A 113 -4.13 -5.39 -34.63
CA LEU A 113 -4.93 -6.18 -33.71
C LEU A 113 -4.87 -5.69 -32.25
N HIS A 114 -3.91 -4.84 -31.88
CA HIS A 114 -3.64 -4.41 -30.50
C HIS A 114 -3.41 -5.58 -29.52
N THR A 115 -2.68 -6.60 -29.99
CA THR A 115 -2.31 -7.77 -29.19
C THR A 115 -0.81 -7.86 -28.97
N GLU A 116 -0.40 -8.62 -27.96
CA GLU A 116 0.99 -8.86 -27.65
C GLU A 116 1.22 -10.24 -27.04
N THR A 117 2.50 -10.66 -26.97
CA THR A 117 2.86 -11.83 -26.17
C THR A 117 2.76 -11.48 -24.69
N THR A 118 1.90 -12.19 -23.98
CA THR A 118 1.72 -12.03 -22.53
C THR A 118 2.43 -13.11 -21.73
N VAL A 119 2.57 -12.90 -20.42
CA VAL A 119 3.03 -13.96 -19.52
C VAL A 119 1.99 -15.10 -19.45
N PRO A 120 2.37 -16.36 -19.71
CA PRO A 120 1.45 -17.51 -19.65
C PRO A 120 0.82 -17.69 -18.25
N LEU A 121 -0.38 -18.29 -18.19
CA LEU A 121 -1.15 -18.47 -16.95
C LEU A 121 -0.34 -19.11 -15.82
N ASP A 122 0.33 -20.24 -16.08
CA ASP A 122 1.14 -20.96 -15.09
C ASP A 122 2.39 -20.21 -14.61
N ARG A 123 2.78 -19.16 -15.33
CA ARG A 123 3.91 -18.29 -14.96
C ARG A 123 3.47 -17.07 -14.18
N ARG A 124 2.16 -16.84 -14.04
CA ARG A 124 1.60 -15.78 -13.20
C ARG A 124 1.56 -16.26 -11.74
N PRO A 125 1.63 -15.36 -10.75
CA PRO A 125 1.43 -15.68 -9.34
C PRO A 125 0.15 -16.48 -9.10
N HIS A 126 0.28 -17.64 -8.47
CA HIS A 126 -0.83 -18.51 -8.10
C HIS A 126 -0.46 -19.36 -6.88
N ALA A 127 -1.48 -19.91 -6.25
CA ALA A 127 -1.33 -20.83 -5.12
C ALA A 127 -2.56 -21.72 -5.01
N VAL A 128 -2.36 -22.98 -4.64
CA VAL A 128 -3.43 -23.94 -4.29
C VAL A 128 -3.08 -24.53 -2.93
N ASP A 129 -4.08 -24.61 -2.05
CA ASP A 129 -4.02 -25.24 -0.71
C ASP A 129 -2.86 -24.75 0.16
N GLN A 130 -2.55 -23.46 0.06
CA GLN A 130 -1.75 -22.80 1.09
C GLN A 130 -2.50 -22.85 2.42
N LYS A 131 -1.77 -22.81 3.55
CA LYS A 131 -2.39 -22.87 4.88
C LYS A 131 -3.39 -21.72 5.11
N TYR A 132 -3.15 -20.57 4.49
CA TYR A 132 -4.05 -19.42 4.43
C TYR A 132 -3.64 -18.55 3.24
N LEU A 133 -4.55 -17.69 2.78
CA LEU A 133 -4.29 -16.65 1.80
C LEU A 133 -4.75 -15.31 2.38
N VAL A 134 -3.87 -14.30 2.39
CA VAL A 134 -4.19 -12.94 2.80
C VAL A 134 -3.69 -11.99 1.73
N SER A 135 -4.57 -11.13 1.25
CA SER A 135 -4.22 -10.04 0.35
C SER A 135 -4.87 -8.76 0.84
N TRP A 136 -4.07 -7.71 0.94
CA TRP A 136 -4.56 -6.34 1.09
C TRP A 136 -3.71 -5.43 0.20
N ASN A 137 -3.83 -5.65 -1.11
CA ASN A 137 -3.09 -4.97 -2.18
C ASN A 137 -1.56 -5.14 -2.12
N ASN A 138 -1.04 -6.03 -1.27
CA ASN A 138 0.38 -6.35 -1.20
C ASN A 138 0.88 -7.03 -2.47
N LYS A 139 2.21 -7.08 -2.59
CA LYS A 139 2.92 -7.82 -3.62
C LYS A 139 2.42 -9.27 -3.74
N GLN A 140 2.19 -9.72 -4.97
CA GLN A 140 1.48 -10.94 -5.33
C GLN A 140 2.29 -12.21 -5.02
N ALA A 141 3.59 -12.19 -5.34
CA ALA A 141 4.49 -13.32 -5.06
C ALA A 141 5.96 -12.88 -4.91
N PRO A 142 6.80 -13.69 -4.25
CA PRO A 142 8.25 -13.55 -4.32
C PRO A 142 8.74 -13.58 -5.77
N GLY A 143 9.67 -12.70 -6.14
CA GLY A 143 10.23 -12.65 -7.50
C GLY A 143 9.35 -11.96 -8.55
N TRP A 144 8.05 -11.74 -8.28
CA TRP A 144 7.19 -10.95 -9.17
C TRP A 144 7.59 -9.46 -9.13
N ALA A 145 7.49 -8.72 -10.23
CA ALA A 145 7.76 -7.28 -10.24
C ALA A 145 6.55 -6.49 -9.68
N ALA A 146 6.80 -5.27 -9.20
CA ALA A 146 5.71 -4.32 -8.94
C ALA A 146 5.22 -3.73 -10.28
N ALA A 147 4.06 -3.08 -10.27
CA ALA A 147 3.70 -2.17 -11.34
C ALA A 147 4.71 -1.00 -11.39
N ASP A 148 4.88 -0.40 -12.57
CA ASP A 148 5.88 0.63 -12.85
C ASP A 148 5.67 1.91 -12.02
N ASP A 149 4.47 2.09 -11.45
CA ASP A 149 4.03 3.19 -10.60
C ASP A 149 3.91 2.82 -9.11
N LYS A 150 4.20 1.56 -8.73
CA LYS A 150 4.07 1.09 -7.33
C LYS A 150 5.42 1.10 -6.62
N PHE A 151 5.68 2.17 -5.86
CA PHE A 151 6.96 2.39 -5.17
C PHE A 151 7.00 1.92 -3.70
N SER A 152 5.86 1.55 -3.11
CA SER A 152 5.76 1.26 -1.67
C SER A 152 5.92 -0.21 -1.29
N TYR A 153 5.95 -1.13 -2.27
CA TYR A 153 6.16 -2.55 -1.98
C TYR A 153 7.50 -2.79 -1.31
N GLY A 154 7.44 -3.26 -0.06
CA GLY A 154 8.60 -3.36 0.80
C GLY A 154 8.41 -4.35 1.94
N PRO A 155 9.33 -4.35 2.92
CA PRO A 155 9.30 -5.29 4.05
C PRO A 155 8.15 -5.05 5.03
N ILE A 156 7.44 -3.93 4.89
CA ILE A 156 6.28 -3.54 5.70
C ILE A 156 5.14 -3.22 4.75
N PHE A 157 3.99 -3.83 4.96
CA PHE A 157 2.77 -3.57 4.20
C PHE A 157 1.53 -3.85 5.06
N ARG A 158 0.40 -3.17 4.79
CA ARG A 158 -0.82 -3.24 5.63
C ARG A 158 -1.41 -4.64 5.77
N SER A 159 -1.25 -5.49 4.76
CA SER A 159 -1.70 -6.89 4.80
C SER A 159 -1.08 -7.68 5.97
N GLN A 160 0.09 -7.30 6.46
CA GLN A 160 0.75 -7.96 7.58
C GLN A 160 -0.03 -7.81 8.90
N MET A 161 -0.86 -6.77 9.04
CA MET A 161 -1.70 -6.59 10.23
C MET A 161 -2.80 -7.65 10.31
N ILE A 162 -3.33 -8.07 9.15
CA ILE A 162 -4.28 -9.17 9.01
C ILE A 162 -3.54 -10.50 9.13
N GLU A 163 -2.46 -10.68 8.34
CA GLU A 163 -1.70 -11.93 8.26
C GLU A 163 -1.20 -12.40 9.63
N ARG A 164 -0.66 -11.50 10.47
CA ARG A 164 -0.18 -11.89 11.80
C ARG A 164 -1.29 -12.43 12.70
N ARG A 165 -2.52 -11.93 12.57
CA ARG A 165 -3.68 -12.40 13.34
C ARG A 165 -4.13 -13.77 12.85
N VAL A 166 -4.21 -13.95 11.53
CA VAL A 166 -4.49 -15.27 10.91
C VAL A 166 -3.44 -16.30 11.33
N GLN A 167 -2.15 -15.99 11.22
CA GLN A 167 -1.05 -16.85 11.67
C GLN A 167 -1.15 -17.19 13.16
N ALA A 168 -1.54 -16.23 14.00
CA ALA A 168 -1.74 -16.46 15.42
C ALA A 168 -2.92 -17.40 15.67
N ALA A 169 -4.04 -17.26 14.97
CA ALA A 169 -5.22 -18.12 15.11
C ALA A 169 -4.92 -19.57 14.73
N ILE A 170 -4.14 -19.80 13.67
CA ILE A 170 -3.84 -21.13 13.12
C ILE A 170 -2.51 -21.74 13.62
N LYS A 171 -1.86 -21.16 14.63
CA LYS A 171 -0.53 -21.61 15.09
C LYS A 171 -0.57 -23.08 15.55
N GLY A 172 0.41 -23.87 15.11
CA GLY A 172 0.45 -25.31 15.39
C GLY A 172 -0.66 -26.05 14.66
N SER A 173 -1.40 -26.88 15.40
CA SER A 173 -2.56 -27.65 14.92
C SER A 173 -3.91 -26.91 15.07
N ARG A 174 -3.91 -25.65 15.53
CA ARG A 174 -5.14 -24.87 15.70
C ARG A 174 -5.76 -24.51 14.34
N LYS A 175 -7.08 -24.44 14.30
CA LYS A 175 -7.87 -23.87 13.20
C LYS A 175 -8.45 -22.53 13.67
N ALA A 176 -8.56 -21.57 12.75
CA ALA A 176 -9.24 -20.32 13.04
C ALA A 176 -10.75 -20.54 13.02
N THR A 177 -11.49 -19.87 13.89
CA THR A 177 -12.95 -19.75 13.76
C THR A 177 -13.29 -18.61 12.80
N ILE A 178 -14.53 -18.58 12.31
CA ILE A 178 -14.98 -17.51 11.42
C ILE A 178 -14.93 -16.14 12.12
N GLU A 179 -15.24 -16.08 13.41
CA GLU A 179 -15.15 -14.86 14.22
C GLU A 179 -13.70 -14.38 14.35
N GLN A 180 -12.73 -15.28 14.48
CA GLN A 180 -11.31 -14.93 14.51
C GLN A 180 -10.83 -14.36 13.17
N LEU A 181 -11.39 -14.84 12.05
CA LEU A 181 -11.09 -14.29 10.72
C LEU A 181 -11.73 -12.90 10.52
N VAL A 182 -12.97 -12.71 10.99
CA VAL A 182 -13.63 -11.40 11.01
C VAL A 182 -12.81 -10.41 11.85
N GLN A 183 -12.42 -10.79 13.08
CA GLN A 183 -11.56 -9.97 13.95
C GLN A 183 -10.18 -9.69 13.33
N ALA A 184 -9.64 -10.63 12.55
CA ALA A 184 -8.37 -10.44 11.86
C ALA A 184 -8.43 -9.30 10.82
N MET A 185 -9.61 -9.01 10.27
CA MET A 185 -9.85 -7.87 9.36
C MET A 185 -10.31 -6.60 10.09
N GLU A 186 -11.18 -6.73 11.10
CA GLU A 186 -11.75 -5.58 11.81
C GLU A 186 -10.71 -4.85 12.68
N GLU A 187 -9.86 -5.58 13.39
CA GLU A 187 -8.93 -4.95 14.32
C GLU A 187 -7.91 -4.05 13.60
N PRO A 188 -7.28 -4.46 12.48
CA PRO A 188 -6.43 -3.57 11.68
C PRO A 188 -7.13 -2.34 11.10
N ALA A 189 -8.46 -2.33 10.97
CA ALA A 189 -9.18 -1.25 10.31
C ALA A 189 -9.02 0.10 11.03
N SER A 190 -8.70 0.09 12.32
CA SER A 190 -8.41 1.31 13.09
C SER A 190 -6.92 1.50 13.37
N GLN A 191 -6.03 0.67 12.85
CA GLN A 191 -4.60 0.72 13.19
C GLN A 191 -3.80 1.66 12.27
N ASP A 192 -2.91 2.43 12.87
CA ASP A 192 -1.87 3.18 12.16
C ASP A 192 -0.70 2.24 11.80
N LEU A 193 -0.57 1.91 10.50
CA LEU A 193 0.47 1.01 10.02
C LEU A 193 1.88 1.48 10.41
N ARG A 194 2.12 2.80 10.40
CA ARG A 194 3.44 3.37 10.66
C ARG A 194 3.82 3.11 12.11
N ALA A 195 2.95 3.46 13.06
CA ALA A 195 3.25 3.26 14.47
C ALA A 195 3.29 1.77 14.84
N TRP A 196 2.34 0.97 14.32
CA TRP A 196 2.27 -0.48 14.51
C TRP A 196 3.55 -1.21 14.05
N SER A 197 4.11 -0.80 12.92
CA SER A 197 5.26 -1.49 12.30
C SER A 197 6.62 -0.90 12.66
N LEU A 198 6.73 0.43 12.84
CA LEU A 198 8.01 1.12 12.94
C LEU A 198 8.43 1.42 14.36
N MET A 199 7.51 1.59 15.33
CA MET A 199 7.91 2.13 16.64
C MET A 199 8.95 1.29 17.38
N ALA A 200 8.94 -0.04 17.20
CA ALA A 200 10.00 -0.90 17.74
C ALA A 200 11.39 -0.60 17.13
N ILE A 201 11.45 -0.33 15.82
CA ILE A 201 12.67 0.03 15.09
C ILE A 201 13.12 1.45 15.48
N LEU A 202 12.17 2.39 15.52
CA LEU A 202 12.39 3.80 15.88
C LEU A 202 12.91 3.93 17.31
N ARG A 203 12.28 3.27 18.29
CA ARG A 203 12.74 3.27 19.68
C ARG A 203 14.19 2.81 19.81
N LYS A 204 14.60 1.81 19.02
CA LYS A 204 15.99 1.33 19.01
C LYS A 204 16.95 2.38 18.42
N ALA A 205 16.55 3.04 17.34
CA ALA A 205 17.34 4.09 16.71
C ALA A 205 17.47 5.32 17.63
N LEU A 206 16.37 5.76 18.24
CA LEU A 206 16.29 6.86 19.20
C LEU A 206 17.09 6.59 20.48
N GLY A 207 17.13 5.34 20.95
CA GLY A 207 17.88 4.97 22.16
C GLY A 207 17.26 5.54 23.44
N ARG A 208 18.12 5.95 24.39
CA ARG A 208 17.70 6.50 25.70
C ARG A 208 18.24 7.93 25.84
N PRO A 209 17.47 8.97 25.49
CA PRO A 209 17.90 10.35 25.65
C PRO A 209 18.02 10.72 27.14
N LYS A 210 18.94 11.66 27.44
CA LYS A 210 19.09 12.25 28.78
C LYS A 210 17.98 13.25 29.12
N ASP A 211 17.39 13.84 28.09
CA ASP A 211 16.24 14.74 28.15
C ASP A 211 14.97 13.97 28.58
N GLN A 212 14.26 14.46 29.61
CA GLN A 212 13.07 13.80 30.16
C GLN A 212 11.89 13.90 29.18
N THR A 213 11.65 15.08 28.59
CA THR A 213 10.57 15.30 27.62
C THR A 213 10.66 14.34 26.44
N LEU A 214 11.85 14.11 25.88
CA LEU A 214 12.05 13.11 24.83
C LEU A 214 11.83 11.67 25.32
N ARG A 215 12.16 11.34 26.58
CA ARG A 215 11.84 10.01 27.13
C ARG A 215 10.34 9.80 27.20
N ASP A 216 9.60 10.81 27.64
CA ASP A 216 8.14 10.75 27.79
C ASP A 216 7.45 10.63 26.44
N ALA A 217 7.87 11.42 25.44
CA ALA A 217 7.38 11.31 24.08
C ALA A 217 7.64 9.92 23.45
N ILE A 218 8.85 9.37 23.65
CA ILE A 218 9.17 8.01 23.21
C ILE A 218 8.30 6.97 23.91
N ALA A 219 8.03 7.16 25.21
CA ALA A 219 7.18 6.27 26.00
C ALA A 219 5.72 6.32 25.51
N LEU A 220 5.16 7.52 25.31
CA LEU A 220 3.82 7.75 24.76
C LEU A 220 3.63 6.98 23.44
N LEU A 221 4.46 7.27 22.44
CA LEU A 221 4.38 6.62 21.13
C LEU A 221 4.63 5.10 21.20
N THR A 222 5.51 4.66 22.12
CA THR A 222 5.77 3.22 22.32
C THR A 222 4.58 2.52 22.96
N ASN A 223 3.88 3.17 23.88
CA ASN A 223 2.72 2.60 24.57
C ASN A 223 1.52 2.52 23.61
N TRP A 224 1.26 3.58 22.84
CA TRP A 224 0.27 3.55 21.76
C TRP A 224 0.55 2.42 20.75
N ALA A 225 1.79 2.28 20.28
CA ALA A 225 2.13 1.18 19.38
C ALA A 225 1.99 -0.22 20.02
N ARG A 226 2.15 -0.35 21.34
CA ARG A 226 1.96 -1.61 22.07
C ARG A 226 0.50 -1.95 22.31
N SER A 227 -0.37 -0.95 22.48
CA SER A 227 -1.83 -1.13 22.58
C SER A 227 -2.49 -1.40 21.22
N GLY A 228 -1.72 -1.29 20.12
CA GLY A 228 -2.16 -1.66 18.77
C GLY A 228 -2.08 -0.52 17.76
N ALA A 229 -1.66 0.68 18.18
CA ALA A 229 -1.61 1.88 17.36
C ALA A 229 -2.99 2.28 16.81
N HIS A 230 -4.04 2.18 17.62
CA HIS A 230 -5.40 2.45 17.17
C HIS A 230 -5.69 3.96 17.06
N ARG A 231 -6.50 4.32 16.08
CA ARG A 231 -7.19 5.59 15.86
C ARG A 231 -8.68 5.30 15.96
N ARG A 232 -9.22 5.35 17.18
CA ARG A 232 -10.61 5.01 17.47
C ARG A 232 -11.07 5.69 18.75
N ASP A 233 -12.35 5.99 18.78
CA ASP A 233 -13.12 6.53 19.90
C ASP A 233 -14.02 5.40 20.45
N LEU A 234 -13.61 4.75 21.55
CA LEU A 234 -14.36 3.62 22.12
C LEU A 234 -15.43 4.11 23.10
N ASN A 235 -15.14 5.19 23.83
CA ASN A 235 -16.04 5.76 24.83
C ASN A 235 -17.13 6.67 24.21
N LYS A 236 -17.00 7.02 22.92
CA LYS A 236 -17.89 7.87 22.11
C LYS A 236 -17.97 9.32 22.58
N ASP A 237 -16.87 9.86 23.11
CA ASP A 237 -16.79 11.25 23.57
C ASP A 237 -16.41 12.24 22.45
N GLY A 238 -16.18 11.73 21.24
CA GLY A 238 -15.80 12.53 20.07
C GLY A 238 -14.29 12.56 19.81
N LYS A 239 -13.47 11.87 20.61
CA LYS A 239 -12.02 11.89 20.50
C LYS A 239 -11.43 10.49 20.40
N ASP A 240 -10.32 10.37 19.70
CA ASP A 240 -9.56 9.13 19.71
C ASP A 240 -8.90 8.89 21.08
N GLU A 241 -8.92 7.65 21.57
CA GLU A 241 -8.38 7.29 22.89
C GLU A 241 -6.88 7.64 23.05
N ASP A 242 -6.15 7.72 21.94
CA ASP A 242 -4.72 8.01 21.87
C ASP A 242 -4.42 9.34 21.14
N GLU A 243 -5.33 10.33 21.17
CA GLU A 243 -5.25 11.62 20.43
C GLU A 243 -3.86 12.29 20.49
N GLN A 244 -3.22 12.31 21.67
CA GLN A 244 -1.92 12.94 21.86
C GLN A 244 -0.79 12.21 21.14
N ALA A 245 -0.84 10.86 21.13
CA ALA A 245 0.14 10.05 20.42
C ALA A 245 -0.05 10.19 18.90
N ILE A 246 -1.30 10.25 18.44
CA ILE A 246 -1.68 10.42 17.04
C ILE A 246 -1.18 11.76 16.51
N ALA A 247 -1.55 12.87 17.14
CA ALA A 247 -1.16 14.22 16.71
C ALA A 247 0.37 14.40 16.73
N LEU A 248 1.04 13.89 17.78
CA LEU A 248 2.50 13.92 17.84
C LEU A 248 3.14 13.10 16.72
N PHE A 249 2.62 11.90 16.42
CA PHE A 249 3.19 11.05 15.38
C PHE A 249 2.94 11.60 13.98
N ASP A 250 1.78 12.20 13.73
CA ASP A 250 1.45 12.89 12.47
C ASP A 250 2.33 14.10 12.24
N THR A 251 2.59 14.89 13.28
CA THR A 251 3.55 16.00 13.22
C THR A 251 4.96 15.49 12.96
N TRP A 252 5.36 14.42 13.66
CA TRP A 252 6.75 13.96 13.67
C TRP A 252 7.14 13.18 12.41
N TYR A 253 6.26 12.34 11.86
CA TYR A 253 6.61 11.44 10.77
C TYR A 253 7.24 12.12 9.54
N PRO A 254 6.68 13.21 8.97
CA PRO A 254 7.32 13.92 7.86
C PRO A 254 8.66 14.57 8.25
N LEU A 255 8.78 15.10 9.48
CA LEU A 255 10.05 15.64 10.01
C LEU A 255 11.11 14.54 10.15
N LEU A 256 10.70 13.35 10.60
CA LEU A 256 11.55 12.17 10.66
C LEU A 256 12.06 11.78 9.27
N LEU A 257 11.20 11.75 8.25
CA LEU A 257 11.62 11.41 6.88
C LEU A 257 12.64 12.42 6.37
N LYS A 258 12.40 13.72 6.58
CA LYS A 258 13.33 14.78 6.19
C LYS A 258 14.68 14.65 6.94
N ALA A 259 14.65 14.37 8.23
CA ALA A 259 15.85 14.17 9.05
C ALA A 259 16.65 12.92 8.63
N GLN A 260 15.95 11.85 8.25
CA GLN A 260 16.55 10.59 7.84
C GLN A 260 17.12 10.63 6.43
N PHE A 261 16.37 11.15 5.46
CA PHE A 261 16.70 11.04 4.04
C PHE A 261 17.16 12.35 3.40
N GLY A 262 16.62 13.49 3.84
CA GLY A 262 16.77 14.78 3.15
C GLY A 262 18.24 15.18 2.94
N ARG A 263 19.10 15.03 3.96
CA ARG A 263 20.52 15.40 3.83
C ARG A 263 21.30 14.49 2.87
N ALA A 264 20.93 13.22 2.75
CA ALA A 264 21.63 12.27 1.89
C ALA A 264 21.16 12.34 0.44
N LEU A 265 19.89 12.68 0.22
CA LEU A 265 19.29 12.89 -1.11
C LEU A 265 19.59 14.30 -1.66
N GLY A 266 19.64 15.30 -0.79
CA GLY A 266 19.57 16.71 -1.18
C GLY A 266 18.11 17.17 -1.34
N GLY A 267 17.86 18.46 -1.11
CA GLY A 267 16.51 19.05 -1.12
C GLY A 267 15.73 18.73 -2.41
N PRO A 268 16.25 19.07 -3.61
CA PRO A 268 15.53 18.86 -4.86
C PRO A 268 15.11 17.41 -5.11
N ALA A 269 15.97 16.45 -4.79
CA ALA A 269 15.65 15.03 -4.97
C ALA A 269 14.65 14.52 -3.92
N TYR A 270 14.77 14.98 -2.67
CA TYR A 270 13.80 14.66 -1.62
C TYR A 270 12.40 15.19 -1.96
N ASP A 271 12.32 16.43 -2.44
CA ASP A 271 11.06 17.07 -2.80
C ASP A 271 10.42 16.36 -4.01
N ALA A 272 11.19 16.07 -5.06
CA ALA A 272 10.70 15.33 -6.22
C ALA A 272 10.17 13.92 -5.84
N LEU A 273 10.88 13.21 -4.96
CA LEU A 273 10.42 11.90 -4.46
C LEU A 273 9.19 12.02 -3.56
N SER A 274 9.05 13.11 -2.81
CA SER A 274 7.88 13.36 -1.96
C SER A 274 6.62 13.67 -2.79
N THR A 275 6.78 14.15 -4.03
CA THR A 275 5.68 14.26 -5.01
C THR A 275 5.25 12.90 -5.55
N VAL A 276 6.19 11.97 -5.75
CA VAL A 276 5.89 10.61 -6.22
C VAL A 276 5.26 9.77 -5.11
N LEU A 277 5.82 9.85 -3.90
CA LEU A 277 5.33 9.12 -2.75
C LEU A 277 5.15 10.08 -1.58
N ARG A 278 3.90 10.26 -1.16
CA ARG A 278 3.54 11.22 -0.12
C ARG A 278 4.27 10.93 1.20
N PRO A 279 4.85 11.94 1.88
CA PRO A 279 5.65 11.74 3.10
C PRO A 279 4.84 11.64 4.40
N ALA A 280 3.51 11.77 4.36
CA ALA A 280 2.65 11.67 5.53
C ALA A 280 1.21 11.29 5.14
N SER A 281 0.47 10.76 6.11
CA SER A 281 -0.97 10.52 5.98
C SER A 281 -1.78 11.82 6.03
N VAL A 282 -1.29 12.81 6.77
CA VAL A 282 -1.85 14.17 6.89
C VAL A 282 -0.71 15.19 6.83
N LEU A 283 -0.94 16.31 6.16
CA LEU A 283 -0.08 17.48 6.12
C LEU A 283 -0.93 18.74 6.38
N PRO A 284 -0.33 19.81 6.96
CA PRO A 284 -1.00 21.09 7.07
C PRO A 284 -1.58 21.57 5.73
N GLY A 285 -2.86 21.93 5.75
CA GLY A 285 -3.58 22.36 4.56
C GLY A 285 -4.23 21.23 3.75
N ASP A 286 -4.17 19.98 4.18
CA ASP A 286 -4.98 18.91 3.58
C ASP A 286 -6.46 19.04 3.92
N ASP A 287 -7.33 18.57 3.02
CA ASP A 287 -8.73 18.35 3.36
C ASP A 287 -8.90 17.03 4.15
N PRO A 288 -9.88 16.95 5.08
CA PRO A 288 -10.16 15.74 5.85
C PRO A 288 -10.28 14.48 5.00
N SER A 289 -9.51 13.46 5.35
CA SER A 289 -9.47 12.19 4.62
C SER A 289 -8.98 11.05 5.50
N ALA A 290 -9.61 9.87 5.36
CA ALA A 290 -9.24 8.65 6.06
C ALA A 290 -7.89 8.09 5.54
N PRO A 291 -6.93 7.75 6.42
CA PRO A 291 -5.65 7.16 5.99
C PRO A 291 -5.79 5.70 5.54
N ASP A 292 -5.40 5.39 4.30
CA ASP A 292 -5.49 4.02 3.72
C ASP A 292 -4.25 3.13 3.97
N TYR A 293 -3.10 3.75 4.22
CA TYR A 293 -1.78 3.11 4.34
C TYR A 293 -1.41 2.16 3.17
N ASP A 294 -1.91 2.39 1.95
CA ASP A 294 -1.56 1.57 0.78
C ASP A 294 -0.18 1.92 0.20
N ASP A 295 0.22 3.19 0.35
CA ASP A 295 1.46 3.73 -0.16
C ASP A 295 2.16 4.65 0.86
N GLY A 296 3.46 4.45 1.05
CA GLY A 296 4.25 5.38 1.86
C GLY A 296 5.64 4.90 2.23
N TRP A 297 6.31 5.70 3.05
CA TRP A 297 7.76 5.60 3.24
C TRP A 297 8.23 4.55 4.26
N TRP A 298 7.32 3.88 4.96
CA TRP A 298 7.64 3.00 6.10
C TRP A 298 8.56 1.84 5.72
N GLY A 299 8.43 1.30 4.51
CA GLY A 299 9.35 0.28 3.98
C GLY A 299 10.79 0.79 3.90
N PHE A 300 10.97 2.05 3.46
CA PHE A 300 12.26 2.72 3.36
C PHE A 300 12.85 3.01 4.75
N VAL A 301 12.05 3.60 5.66
CA VAL A 301 12.45 3.88 7.06
C VAL A 301 12.93 2.60 7.74
N SER A 302 12.13 1.54 7.66
CA SER A 302 12.45 0.24 8.26
C SER A 302 13.74 -0.36 7.73
N LYS A 303 13.97 -0.30 6.41
CA LYS A 303 15.14 -0.90 5.80
C LYS A 303 16.41 -0.15 6.18
N ASP A 304 16.44 1.17 6.04
CA ASP A 304 17.60 2.01 6.36
C ASP A 304 18.01 1.93 7.84
N LEU A 305 17.04 2.01 8.75
CA LEU A 305 17.31 1.91 10.19
C LEU A 305 17.72 0.51 10.61
N ARG A 306 17.17 -0.55 10.00
CA ARG A 306 17.65 -1.91 10.27
C ARG A 306 19.05 -2.12 9.73
N ASP A 307 19.38 -1.62 8.54
CA ASP A 307 20.75 -1.69 8.01
C ASP A 307 21.76 -1.02 8.95
N LEU A 308 21.37 0.07 9.61
CA LEU A 308 22.24 0.80 10.53
C LEU A 308 22.27 0.21 11.95
N PHE A 309 21.13 -0.20 12.52
CA PHE A 309 21.00 -0.55 13.94
C PHE A 309 20.72 -2.04 14.23
N ALA A 310 20.35 -2.87 13.24
CA ALA A 310 20.14 -4.28 13.48
C ALA A 310 21.46 -5.01 13.76
N ARG A 311 21.38 -6.13 14.50
CA ARG A 311 22.54 -6.99 14.76
C ARG A 311 22.90 -7.85 13.54
N ARG A 312 21.88 -8.27 12.79
CA ARG A 312 22.01 -9.05 11.56
C ARG A 312 21.83 -8.09 10.37
N GLY A 313 22.62 -8.26 9.32
CA GLY A 313 22.49 -7.48 8.09
C GLY A 313 21.12 -7.68 7.42
N VAL A 314 20.66 -6.70 6.65
CA VAL A 314 19.41 -6.79 5.90
C VAL A 314 19.67 -7.40 4.52
N ARG A 315 18.77 -8.27 4.04
CA ARG A 315 18.84 -8.79 2.66
C ARG A 315 18.56 -7.66 1.66
N GLY A 316 19.29 -7.67 0.54
CA GLY A 316 19.16 -6.67 -0.51
C GLY A 316 19.51 -5.27 -0.01
N ARG A 317 20.69 -5.10 0.58
CA ARG A 317 21.17 -3.80 1.10
C ARG A 317 21.08 -2.73 0.02
N TRP A 318 20.74 -1.51 0.42
CA TRP A 318 20.78 -0.39 -0.51
C TRP A 318 22.21 -0.01 -0.89
N SER A 319 22.32 0.80 -1.94
CA SER A 319 23.59 1.38 -2.40
C SER A 319 24.28 2.22 -1.33
N ARG A 320 23.53 2.71 -0.34
CA ARG A 320 24.03 3.48 0.82
C ARG A 320 23.04 3.45 1.98
N VAL A 321 23.54 3.79 3.17
CA VAL A 321 22.73 4.16 4.33
C VAL A 321 22.48 5.66 4.31
N TYR A 322 21.24 6.08 4.41
CA TYR A 322 20.81 7.47 4.31
C TYR A 322 20.89 8.17 5.67
N CYS A 323 20.34 7.55 6.73
CA CYS A 323 20.32 8.16 8.04
C CYS A 323 21.73 8.43 8.58
N GLY A 324 21.99 9.69 8.97
CA GLY A 324 23.28 10.10 9.51
C GLY A 324 24.48 9.82 8.58
N ARG A 325 24.25 9.54 7.29
CA ARG A 325 25.26 9.05 6.33
C ARG A 325 26.04 7.86 6.88
N GLY A 326 25.31 6.85 7.40
CA GLY A 326 25.88 5.61 7.95
C GLY A 326 26.41 5.70 9.38
N SER A 327 26.34 6.86 10.06
CA SER A 327 26.72 6.97 11.47
C SER A 327 25.51 6.82 12.39
N ARG A 328 25.59 5.84 13.31
CA ARG A 328 24.57 5.61 14.35
C ARG A 328 24.34 6.83 15.24
N SER A 329 25.41 7.51 15.66
CA SER A 329 25.30 8.68 16.54
C SER A 329 24.66 9.86 15.83
N ARG A 330 25.06 10.14 14.57
CA ARG A 330 24.45 11.21 13.76
C ARG A 330 22.99 10.91 13.43
N CYS A 331 22.67 9.67 13.07
CA CYS A 331 21.30 9.26 12.81
C CYS A 331 20.42 9.42 14.06
N ARG A 332 20.89 8.93 15.21
CA ARG A 332 20.18 9.10 16.48
C ARG A 332 19.94 10.56 16.84
N ALA A 333 20.97 11.40 16.70
CA ALA A 333 20.85 12.83 16.97
C ALA A 333 19.82 13.50 16.04
N ALA A 334 19.84 13.19 14.75
CA ALA A 334 18.88 13.71 13.78
C ALA A 334 17.44 13.30 14.12
N LEU A 335 17.21 12.02 14.43
CA LEU A 335 15.89 11.52 14.81
C LEU A 335 15.39 12.16 16.13
N GLN A 336 16.23 12.26 17.15
CA GLN A 336 15.87 12.94 18.40
C GLN A 336 15.61 14.43 18.20
N SER A 337 16.34 15.09 17.30
CA SER A 337 16.11 16.49 16.94
C SER A 337 14.74 16.67 16.28
N SER A 338 14.41 15.82 15.30
CA SER A 338 13.10 15.87 14.63
C SER A 338 11.93 15.61 15.58
N LEU A 339 12.09 14.74 16.58
CA LEU A 339 11.05 14.50 17.59
C LEU A 339 10.89 15.70 18.53
N ARG A 340 12.00 16.38 18.89
CA ARG A 340 11.93 17.62 19.66
C ARG A 340 11.25 18.74 18.88
N GLU A 341 11.55 18.85 17.59
CA GLU A 341 10.87 19.79 16.71
C GLU A 341 9.37 19.52 16.67
N ALA A 342 8.96 18.26 16.47
CA ALA A 342 7.56 17.88 16.49
C ALA A 342 6.85 18.23 17.81
N LEU A 343 7.50 17.99 18.96
CA LEU A 343 6.96 18.39 20.27
C LEU A 343 6.77 19.91 20.42
N ALA A 344 7.60 20.71 19.75
CA ALA A 344 7.52 22.17 19.79
C ALA A 344 6.50 22.74 18.80
N THR A 345 6.12 21.98 17.77
CA THR A 345 5.29 22.45 16.66
C THR A 345 3.97 21.70 16.50
N VAL A 346 3.70 20.67 17.30
CA VAL A 346 2.43 19.93 17.23
C VAL A 346 1.29 20.89 17.53
N ASP A 347 0.39 21.02 16.56
CA ASP A 347 -0.77 21.88 16.62
C ASP A 347 -1.93 21.23 15.85
N PRO A 348 -2.90 20.63 16.56
CA PRO A 348 -4.08 20.02 15.94
C PRO A 348 -4.86 20.96 15.04
N VAL A 349 -4.91 22.27 15.34
CA VAL A 349 -5.61 23.27 14.51
C VAL A 349 -4.95 23.35 13.13
N THR A 350 -3.64 23.47 13.08
CA THR A 350 -2.89 23.52 11.81
C THR A 350 -2.94 22.18 11.04
N LEU A 351 -3.02 21.04 11.74
CA LEU A 351 -3.04 19.72 11.11
C LEU A 351 -4.41 19.34 10.58
N TYR A 352 -5.47 19.57 11.37
CA TYR A 352 -6.78 18.97 11.17
C TYR A 352 -7.90 20.02 10.93
N GLY A 353 -7.66 21.29 11.26
CA GLY A 353 -8.66 22.37 11.22
C GLY A 353 -9.01 22.90 9.83
N ARG A 354 -9.37 22.00 8.90
CA ARG A 354 -9.76 22.36 7.53
C ARG A 354 -11.07 21.66 7.13
N GLY A 355 -11.81 22.29 6.22
CA GLY A 355 -13.03 21.72 5.64
C GLY A 355 -14.05 21.42 6.74
N ASP A 356 -14.59 20.19 6.73
CA ASP A 356 -15.58 19.71 7.70
C ASP A 356 -15.08 19.71 9.15
N CYS A 357 -13.77 19.84 9.39
CA CYS A 357 -13.14 19.79 10.72
C CYS A 357 -12.64 21.17 11.19
N THR A 358 -13.10 22.26 10.56
CA THR A 358 -12.72 23.63 10.96
C THR A 358 -13.11 23.94 12.42
N ASP A 359 -14.30 23.51 12.84
CA ASP A 359 -14.81 23.73 14.20
C ASP A 359 -14.45 22.59 15.18
N ASP A 360 -13.85 21.51 14.67
CA ASP A 360 -13.44 20.32 15.42
C ASP A 360 -12.09 19.79 14.89
N PRO A 361 -10.97 20.51 15.16
CA PRO A 361 -9.67 20.22 14.58
C PRO A 361 -8.98 19.05 15.30
N ASP A 362 -9.61 17.88 15.26
CA ASP A 362 -9.12 16.64 15.84
C ASP A 362 -8.86 15.55 14.78
N ALA A 363 -7.96 14.62 15.09
CA ALA A 363 -7.68 13.48 14.23
C ALA A 363 -8.95 12.62 14.00
N GLN A 364 -9.80 12.47 15.03
CA GLN A 364 -11.05 11.73 14.93
C GLN A 364 -11.93 12.30 13.83
N CYS A 365 -12.14 13.62 13.82
CA CYS A 365 -12.91 14.29 12.76
C CYS A 365 -12.22 14.12 11.41
N PHE A 366 -10.91 14.38 11.36
CA PHE A 366 -10.15 14.40 10.12
C PHE A 366 -10.20 13.05 9.39
N ASP A 367 -10.06 11.95 10.13
CA ASP A 367 -9.93 10.60 9.61
C ASP A 367 -11.27 9.93 9.27
N ARG A 368 -12.43 10.56 9.55
CA ARG A 368 -13.75 9.97 9.26
C ARG A 368 -13.87 9.56 7.80
N ASN A 369 -14.43 8.37 7.58
CA ASN A 369 -14.82 7.95 6.24
C ASN A 369 -16.01 8.79 5.77
N ARG A 370 -15.80 9.54 4.69
CA ARG A 370 -16.82 10.37 4.04
C ARG A 370 -17.13 9.80 2.67
N SER A 371 -18.41 9.66 2.35
CA SER A 371 -18.84 9.15 1.05
C SER A 371 -18.84 10.26 -0.01
N THR A 372 -18.22 10.02 -1.15
CA THR A 372 -18.47 10.82 -2.35
C THR A 372 -19.90 10.57 -2.82
N THR A 373 -20.76 11.58 -2.71
CA THR A 373 -22.18 11.47 -3.03
C THR A 373 -22.41 11.91 -4.48
N ALA A 374 -22.81 10.97 -5.35
CA ALA A 374 -23.16 11.23 -6.76
C ALA A 374 -24.68 11.22 -7.02
N GLY A 375 -25.50 11.12 -5.98
CA GLY A 375 -26.97 11.05 -6.06
C GLY A 375 -27.67 11.95 -5.04
N ALA A 376 -28.99 11.86 -4.96
CA ALA A 376 -29.81 12.69 -4.04
C ALA A 376 -29.76 12.24 -2.57
N ILE A 377 -29.18 11.06 -2.29
CA ILE A 377 -29.07 10.49 -0.94
C ILE A 377 -27.59 10.46 -0.57
N SER A 378 -27.25 11.12 0.53
CA SER A 378 -25.92 11.06 1.12
C SER A 378 -25.88 10.03 2.26
N VAL A 379 -24.69 9.52 2.53
CA VAL A 379 -24.40 8.70 3.71
C VAL A 379 -23.64 9.58 4.71
N PRO A 380 -24.07 9.65 5.99
CA PRO A 380 -23.36 10.46 6.98
C PRO A 380 -21.93 9.93 7.18
N PRO A 381 -20.97 10.80 7.53
CA PRO A 381 -19.60 10.35 7.77
C PRO A 381 -19.55 9.33 8.91
N ALA A 382 -18.74 8.28 8.76
CA ALA A 382 -18.54 7.25 9.77
C ALA A 382 -17.20 7.44 10.49
N PRO A 383 -17.04 6.96 11.73
CA PRO A 383 -15.72 6.87 12.37
C PRO A 383 -14.71 6.15 11.47
N PHE A 384 -13.44 6.52 11.59
CA PHE A 384 -12.36 5.97 10.77
C PHE A 384 -12.31 4.44 10.81
N GLN A 385 -12.39 3.84 9.62
CA GLN A 385 -12.17 2.44 9.35
C GLN A 385 -11.49 2.30 7.98
N ASN A 386 -10.23 1.89 7.97
CA ASN A 386 -9.51 1.43 6.80
C ASN A 386 -9.97 0.00 6.45
N ARG A 387 -11.18 -0.10 5.92
CA ARG A 387 -11.86 -1.37 5.61
C ARG A 387 -12.51 -1.30 4.21
N PRO A 388 -12.88 -2.44 3.60
CA PRO A 388 -13.56 -2.42 2.31
C PRO A 388 -14.97 -1.84 2.40
N THR A 389 -15.49 -1.37 1.26
CA THR A 389 -16.87 -0.89 1.13
C THR A 389 -17.90 -1.96 1.53
N PHE A 390 -17.63 -3.21 1.17
CA PHE A 390 -18.44 -4.38 1.53
C PHE A 390 -17.55 -5.45 2.14
N GLN A 391 -18.11 -6.20 3.09
CA GLN A 391 -17.45 -7.34 3.72
C GLN A 391 -18.38 -8.54 3.63
N GLN A 392 -17.82 -9.66 3.18
CA GLN A 392 -18.52 -10.95 3.11
C GLN A 392 -17.76 -11.94 3.97
N THR A 393 -18.52 -12.76 4.69
CA THR A 393 -18.01 -13.83 5.54
C THR A 393 -18.66 -15.10 5.04
N VAL A 394 -17.86 -16.02 4.52
CA VAL A 394 -18.33 -17.26 3.90
C VAL A 394 -17.63 -18.44 4.56
N GLU A 395 -18.42 -19.43 4.97
CA GLU A 395 -17.94 -20.73 5.45
C GLU A 395 -18.57 -21.81 4.56
N VAL A 396 -17.74 -22.53 3.81
CA VAL A 396 -18.20 -23.60 2.92
C VAL A 396 -18.08 -24.92 3.67
N THR A 397 -19.22 -25.53 4.03
CA THR A 397 -19.28 -26.67 4.97
C THR A 397 -19.53 -28.02 4.31
N GLN A 398 -19.92 -28.04 3.04
CA GLN A 398 -20.26 -29.26 2.33
C GLN A 398 -19.96 -29.14 0.83
N HIS A 399 -19.48 -30.24 0.26
CA HIS A 399 -19.45 -30.43 -1.18
C HIS A 399 -20.85 -30.84 -1.64
N LEU A 400 -21.50 -30.02 -2.46
CA LEU A 400 -22.78 -30.40 -3.07
C LEU A 400 -22.51 -31.21 -4.34
N PRO A 401 -23.15 -32.38 -4.53
CA PRO A 401 -23.11 -33.09 -5.80
C PRO A 401 -23.62 -32.16 -6.92
N ARG A 402 -22.90 -32.13 -8.04
CA ARG A 402 -23.26 -31.35 -9.22
C ARG A 402 -24.28 -32.08 -10.08
#